data_AF-A0A4Q3ESL6-F1
#
_entry.id   AF-A0A4Q3ESL6-F1
#
_cell.length_a   1.000
_cell.length_b   1.000
_cell.length_c   1.000
_cell.angle_alpha   90.00
_cell.angle_beta   90.00
_cell.angle_gamma   90.00
#
_symmetry.space_group_name_H-M   'P 1'
#
loop_
_entity.id
_entity.type
_entity.pdbx_description
1 polymer ?
#
loop_
_entity_poly.entity_id
_entity_poly.type
_entity_poly.pdbx_seq_one_letter_code
_entity_poly.pdbx_strand_id
1 'polypeptide(L)'
;MKKITLATLALIGLVFTAKAQIQKGNVLIGGDLANLNLSLEKGGNFTGNLSPKAAWFIQDNFALGAFVNFGITTYNGGGSTVSYGLGPLARYYAGGGNEIIKHGRFFGEANVGFQGINYVINQRFNMQLFYDSNITKPYT
;
A
#
# COMPACT_ATOMS: atom_id res chain seq x y z
N MET A 1 -5.08 5.82 -54.49
CA MET A 1 -5.39 6.47 -53.20
C MET A 1 -5.01 5.63 -51.97
N LYS A 2 -5.13 4.29 -51.97
CA LYS A 2 -4.83 3.43 -50.81
C LYS A 2 -3.34 3.38 -50.35
N LYS A 3 -2.40 3.69 -51.26
CA LYS A 3 -0.95 3.67 -50.98
C LYS A 3 -0.48 4.89 -50.18
N ILE A 4 -1.14 6.03 -50.38
CA ILE A 4 -0.80 7.28 -49.68
C ILE A 4 -1.34 7.24 -48.25
N THR A 5 -2.57 6.76 -48.03
CA THR A 5 -3.12 6.59 -46.68
C THR A 5 -2.27 5.63 -45.82
N LEU A 6 -1.72 4.56 -46.41
CA LEU A 6 -0.85 3.62 -45.70
C LEU A 6 0.52 4.23 -45.37
N ALA A 7 1.07 5.06 -46.26
CA ALA A 7 2.31 5.80 -46.01
C ALA A 7 2.14 6.87 -44.91
N THR A 8 1.02 7.59 -44.90
CA THR A 8 0.71 8.57 -43.85
C THR A 8 0.54 7.90 -42.48
N LEU A 9 -0.10 6.72 -42.43
CA LEU A 9 -0.26 5.95 -41.20
C LEU A 9 1.09 5.42 -40.67
N ALA A 10 2.00 5.01 -41.56
CA ALA A 10 3.35 4.61 -41.19
C ALA A 10 4.20 5.78 -40.67
N LEU A 11 4.03 6.99 -41.22
CA LEU A 11 4.71 8.21 -40.75
C LEU A 11 4.24 8.66 -39.37
N ILE A 12 2.96 8.46 -39.03
CA ILE A 12 2.42 8.77 -37.68
C ILE A 12 3.02 7.82 -36.63
N GLY A 13 3.33 6.56 -36.99
CA GLY A 13 3.97 5.59 -36.09
C GLY A 13 5.42 5.95 -35.70
N LEU A 14 6.15 6.66 -36.55
CA LEU A 14 7.56 7.01 -36.32
C LEU A 14 7.76 8.13 -35.28
N VAL A 15 6.72 8.89 -34.95
CA VAL A 15 6.80 10.00 -33.99
C VAL A 15 6.64 9.53 -32.54
N PHE A 16 6.14 8.30 -32.33
CA PHE A 16 6.07 7.68 -31.01
C PHE A 16 7.43 7.05 -30.68
N THR A 17 8.42 7.87 -30.34
CA THR A 17 9.64 7.36 -29.72
C THR A 17 9.24 6.69 -28.41
N ALA A 18 9.41 5.38 -28.32
CA ALA A 18 9.14 4.63 -27.09
C ALA A 18 10.09 5.12 -25.98
N LYS A 19 9.65 6.10 -25.19
CA LYS A 19 10.34 6.53 -23.97
C LYS A 19 10.32 5.35 -23.02
N ALA A 20 11.48 4.77 -22.73
CA ALA A 20 11.55 3.66 -21.78
C ALA A 20 11.10 4.19 -20.41
N GLN A 21 10.19 3.46 -19.76
CA GLN A 21 9.51 3.91 -18.53
C GLN A 21 10.49 4.30 -17.39
N ILE A 22 11.72 3.78 -17.42
CA ILE A 22 12.74 3.87 -16.35
C ILE A 22 13.88 4.85 -16.71
N GLN A 23 13.60 5.85 -17.55
CA GLN A 23 14.55 6.88 -17.96
C GLN A 23 14.48 8.10 -17.04
N LYS A 24 15.62 8.80 -16.93
CA LYS A 24 15.70 10.08 -16.24
C LYS A 24 14.61 11.05 -16.73
N GLY A 25 13.96 11.71 -15.78
CA GLY A 25 12.89 12.67 -16.06
C GLY A 25 11.48 12.08 -16.03
N ASN A 26 11.33 10.75 -16.02
CA ASN A 26 10.03 10.12 -15.87
C ASN A 26 9.60 10.07 -14.39
N VAL A 27 8.29 9.95 -14.18
CA VAL A 27 7.69 9.75 -12.86
C VAL A 27 7.11 8.35 -12.79
N LEU A 28 7.42 7.66 -11.70
CA LEU A 28 6.82 6.41 -11.28
C LEU A 28 5.71 6.71 -10.29
N ILE A 29 4.51 6.22 -10.58
CA ILE A 29 3.37 6.23 -9.66
C ILE A 29 2.88 4.80 -9.53
N GLY A 30 2.66 4.34 -8.30
CA GLY A 30 2.17 2.99 -8.04
C GLY A 30 1.73 2.84 -6.59
N GLY A 31 1.54 1.59 -6.17
CA GLY A 31 1.30 1.28 -4.77
C GLY A 31 1.32 -0.22 -4.53
N ASP A 32 1.59 -0.61 -3.29
CA ASP A 32 1.52 -2.01 -2.89
C ASP A 32 0.17 -2.28 -2.22
N LEU A 33 -0.46 -3.38 -2.62
CA LEU A 33 -1.66 -3.93 -1.99
C LEU A 33 -1.30 -5.32 -1.43
N ALA A 34 -0.66 -5.34 -0.27
CA ALA A 34 0.14 -6.49 0.14
C ALA A 34 -0.61 -7.53 0.99
N ASN A 35 -1.63 -7.14 1.75
CA ASN A 35 -2.19 -8.02 2.79
C ASN A 35 -3.70 -7.85 2.91
N LEU A 36 -4.46 -8.44 1.97
CA LEU A 36 -5.89 -8.63 2.11
C LEU A 36 -6.12 -10.00 2.75
N ASN A 37 -6.18 -10.05 4.08
CA ASN A 37 -6.49 -11.27 4.81
C ASN A 37 -7.95 -11.21 5.26
N LEU A 38 -8.76 -12.10 4.68
CA LEU A 38 -10.16 -12.32 5.01
C LEU A 38 -10.27 -13.67 5.69
N SER A 39 -10.34 -13.69 7.02
CA SER A 39 -10.67 -14.92 7.75
C SER A 39 -12.18 -15.15 7.68
N LEU A 40 -12.62 -16.22 7.00
CA LEU A 40 -14.04 -16.60 6.84
C LEU A 40 -14.64 -17.31 8.07
N GLU A 41 -13.88 -17.50 9.14
CA GLU A 41 -14.36 -18.11 10.38
C GLU A 41 -15.18 -17.12 11.21
N LYS A 42 -16.12 -17.62 12.03
CA LYS A 42 -16.93 -16.81 12.94
C LYS A 42 -16.00 -16.13 13.97
N GLY A 43 -15.67 -14.86 13.74
CA GLY A 43 -14.66 -14.14 14.54
C GLY A 43 -13.38 -13.77 13.78
N GLY A 44 -13.32 -14.00 12.47
CA GLY A 44 -12.16 -13.70 11.64
C GLY A 44 -11.74 -12.22 11.65
N ASN A 45 -10.43 -11.98 11.64
CA ASN A 45 -9.86 -10.64 11.53
C ASN A 45 -9.82 -10.22 10.05
N PHE A 46 -10.14 -8.96 9.77
CA PHE A 46 -9.89 -8.36 8.46
C PHE A 46 -8.63 -7.52 8.55
N THR A 47 -7.64 -7.79 7.70
CA THR A 47 -6.48 -6.90 7.52
C THR A 47 -6.44 -6.43 6.08
N GLY A 48 -6.23 -5.14 5.89
CA GLY A 48 -5.99 -4.51 4.60
C GLY A 48 -4.85 -3.50 4.71
N ASN A 49 -3.95 -3.49 3.74
CA ASN A 49 -2.85 -2.51 3.67
C ASN A 49 -2.73 -1.96 2.26
N LEU A 50 -2.68 -0.63 2.15
CA LEU A 50 -2.53 0.13 0.93
C LEU A 50 -1.32 1.07 1.08
N SER A 51 -0.34 0.94 0.19
CA SER A 51 0.89 1.75 0.26
C SER A 51 1.13 2.49 -1.06
N PRO A 52 0.47 3.62 -1.32
CA PRO A 52 0.72 4.39 -2.53
C PRO A 52 2.12 5.00 -2.49
N LYS A 53 2.77 5.05 -3.65
CA LYS A 53 4.14 5.52 -3.83
C LYS A 53 4.27 6.35 -5.10
N ALA A 54 5.07 7.39 -5.00
CA ALA A 54 5.42 8.24 -6.13
C ALA A 54 6.91 8.53 -6.10
N ALA A 55 7.60 8.34 -7.21
CA ALA A 55 9.03 8.57 -7.32
C ALA A 55 9.42 9.16 -8.68
N TRP A 56 10.46 9.98 -8.69
CA TRP A 56 11.00 10.59 -9.88
C TRP A 56 12.33 9.93 -10.25
N PHE A 57 12.49 9.54 -11.51
CA PHE A 57 13.77 9.05 -12.03
C PHE A 57 14.79 10.18 -12.18
N ILE A 58 15.66 10.35 -11.17
CA ILE A 58 16.71 11.37 -11.22
C ILE A 58 17.86 10.97 -12.15
N GLN A 59 17.99 9.67 -12.40
CA GLN A 59 18.92 9.05 -13.34
C GLN A 59 18.25 7.82 -13.95
N ASP A 60 18.75 7.37 -15.10
CA ASP A 60 18.32 6.10 -15.70
C ASP A 60 18.45 4.96 -14.69
N ASN A 61 17.38 4.18 -14.53
CA ASN A 61 17.25 3.09 -13.56
C ASN A 61 17.25 3.49 -12.08
N PHE A 62 17.34 4.78 -11.71
CA PHE A 62 17.30 5.22 -10.31
C PHE A 62 16.22 6.26 -10.05
N ALA A 63 15.28 5.90 -9.17
CA ALA A 63 14.15 6.74 -8.75
C ALA A 63 14.25 7.12 -7.29
N LEU A 64 13.93 8.37 -6.98
CA LEU A 64 13.83 8.88 -5.62
C LEU A 64 12.44 9.50 -5.44
N GLY A 65 11.80 9.24 -4.30
CA GLY A 65 10.41 9.61 -4.10
C GLY A 65 9.98 9.54 -2.65
N ALA A 66 8.67 9.40 -2.48
CA ALA A 66 8.04 9.22 -1.19
C ALA A 66 6.93 8.17 -1.28
N PHE A 67 6.74 7.48 -0.16
CA PHE A 67 5.67 6.53 0.01
C PHE A 67 4.76 7.02 1.14
N VAL A 68 3.50 6.61 1.07
CA VAL A 68 2.56 6.66 2.18
C VAL A 68 2.14 5.22 2.44
N ASN A 69 1.93 4.88 3.70
CA ASN A 69 1.38 3.60 4.13
C ASN A 69 0.08 3.86 4.88
N PHE A 70 -0.95 3.09 4.56
CA PHE A 70 -2.22 3.08 5.26
C PHE A 70 -2.66 1.64 5.48
N GLY A 71 -2.87 1.26 6.73
CA GLY A 71 -3.31 -0.08 7.11
C GLY A 71 -4.51 -0.03 8.03
N ILE A 72 -5.40 -1.00 7.86
CA ILE A 72 -6.54 -1.22 8.74
C ILE A 72 -6.57 -2.69 9.16
N THR A 73 -6.71 -2.92 10.46
CA THR A 73 -6.96 -4.24 11.01
C THR A 73 -8.20 -4.17 11.89
N THR A 74 -9.25 -4.86 11.49
CA THR A 74 -10.50 -4.96 12.26
C THR A 74 -10.55 -6.30 12.96
N TYR A 75 -10.72 -6.26 14.28
CA TYR A 75 -10.88 -7.45 15.11
C TYR A 75 -12.36 -7.66 15.42
N ASN A 76 -12.85 -8.89 15.25
CA ASN A 76 -14.22 -9.23 15.59
C ASN A 76 -14.44 -9.12 17.12
N GLY A 77 -15.26 -8.14 17.54
CA GLY A 77 -15.71 -8.00 18.93
C GLY A 77 -14.87 -7.10 19.86
N GLY A 78 -13.79 -6.46 19.40
CA GLY A 78 -12.86 -5.77 20.31
C GLY A 78 -12.29 -4.42 19.90
N GLY A 79 -12.29 -4.06 18.61
CA GLY A 79 -11.72 -2.78 18.18
C GLY A 79 -11.13 -2.81 16.78
N SER A 80 -10.61 -1.68 16.33
CA SER A 80 -9.95 -1.54 15.03
C SER A 80 -8.62 -0.81 15.20
N THR A 81 -7.58 -1.29 14.54
CA THR A 81 -6.28 -0.63 14.52
C THR A 81 -6.09 0.03 13.17
N VAL A 82 -5.73 1.31 13.17
CA VAL A 82 -5.40 2.05 11.96
C VAL A 82 -3.93 2.42 12.01
N SER A 83 -3.15 1.94 11.05
CA SER A 83 -1.75 2.33 10.87
C SER A 83 -1.62 3.34 9.73
N TYR A 84 -0.71 4.28 9.91
CA TYR A 84 -0.39 5.29 8.91
C TYR A 84 1.11 5.54 8.93
N GLY A 85 1.68 5.79 7.77
CA GLY A 85 3.11 6.07 7.67
C GLY A 85 3.43 6.86 6.43
N LEU A 86 4.55 7.56 6.45
CA LEU A 86 5.08 8.23 5.28
C LEU A 86 6.59 8.39 5.40
N GLY A 87 7.26 8.45 4.26
CA GLY A 87 8.69 8.69 4.23
C GLY A 87 9.27 8.70 2.83
N PRO A 88 10.56 9.05 2.70
CA PRO A 88 11.29 8.89 1.46
C PRO A 88 11.43 7.43 1.03
N LEU A 89 11.45 7.23 -0.29
CA LEU A 89 11.79 5.98 -0.94
C LEU A 89 12.88 6.18 -1.98
N ALA A 90 13.78 5.21 -2.09
CA ALA A 90 14.75 5.10 -3.16
C ALA A 90 14.55 3.76 -3.85
N ARG A 91 14.45 3.76 -5.19
CA ARG A 91 14.23 2.56 -5.98
C ARG A 91 15.25 2.48 -7.11
N TYR A 92 15.96 1.36 -7.18
CA TYR A 92 16.95 1.09 -8.22
C TYR A 92 16.54 -0.13 -9.05
N TYR A 93 16.67 -0.04 -10.36
CA TYR A 93 16.36 -1.11 -11.30
C TYR A 93 17.65 -1.77 -11.79
N ALA A 94 17.78 -3.07 -11.52
CA ALA A 94 18.90 -3.89 -11.97
C ALA A 94 18.45 -4.84 -13.09
N GLY A 95 19.31 -5.02 -14.09
CA GLY A 95 19.04 -5.92 -15.21
C GLY A 95 18.73 -5.16 -16.50
N GLY A 96 19.76 -4.99 -17.30
CA GLY A 96 19.70 -4.58 -18.70
C GLY A 96 20.96 -5.09 -19.36
N GLY A 97 20.86 -6.21 -20.10
CA GLY A 97 22.00 -6.70 -20.86
C GLY A 97 21.90 -8.11 -21.40
N ASN A 98 21.41 -9.10 -20.63
CA ASN A 98 21.65 -10.51 -20.99
C ASN A 98 20.34 -11.34 -21.01
N GLU A 99 19.76 -11.41 -22.21
CA GLU A 99 19.06 -12.52 -22.89
C GLU A 99 18.09 -13.51 -22.20
N ILE A 100 17.96 -13.58 -20.88
CA ILE A 100 17.16 -14.63 -20.21
C ILE A 100 15.74 -14.17 -19.84
N ILE A 101 15.50 -12.87 -19.61
CA ILE A 101 14.17 -12.34 -19.30
C ILE A 101 13.86 -11.15 -20.24
N LYS A 102 13.26 -11.43 -21.41
CA LYS A 102 13.02 -10.41 -22.45
C LYS A 102 12.04 -9.29 -22.03
N HIS A 103 11.32 -9.42 -20.90
CA HIS A 103 10.26 -8.49 -20.50
C HIS A 103 10.25 -8.13 -18.99
N GLY A 104 11.21 -8.63 -18.21
CA GLY A 104 11.23 -8.48 -16.76
C GLY A 104 12.52 -7.84 -16.29
N ARG A 105 12.40 -6.91 -15.33
CA ARG A 105 13.53 -6.24 -14.69
C ARG A 105 13.44 -6.45 -13.20
N PHE A 106 14.58 -6.70 -12.57
CA PHE A 106 14.66 -6.73 -11.12
C PHE A 106 14.73 -5.30 -10.59
N PHE A 107 14.19 -5.09 -9.40
CA PHE A 107 14.29 -3.80 -8.72
C PHE A 107 14.54 -4.02 -7.22
N GLY A 108 15.31 -3.13 -6.64
CA GLY A 108 15.46 -2.98 -5.20
C GLY A 108 14.82 -1.67 -4.75
N GLU A 109 14.10 -1.71 -3.64
CA GLU A 109 13.51 -0.52 -3.02
C GLU A 109 13.98 -0.42 -1.57
N ALA A 110 14.41 0.77 -1.17
CA ALA A 110 14.73 1.13 0.20
C ALA A 110 13.79 2.24 0.65
N ASN A 111 13.17 2.06 1.81
CA ASN A 111 12.22 2.98 2.40
C ASN A 111 12.68 3.36 3.81
N VAL A 112 12.64 4.65 4.14
CA VAL A 112 12.88 5.14 5.51
C VAL A 112 11.75 6.10 5.82
N GLY A 113 11.13 6.00 6.99
CA GLY A 113 9.99 6.85 7.29
C GLY A 113 9.45 6.72 8.71
N PHE A 114 8.46 7.56 9.00
CA PHE A 114 7.72 7.52 10.25
C PHE A 114 6.46 6.69 10.08
N GLN A 115 6.14 5.89 11.08
CA GLN A 115 4.91 5.10 11.13
C GLN A 115 4.25 5.26 12.49
N GLY A 116 2.93 5.45 12.50
CA GLY A 116 2.09 5.55 13.67
C GLY A 116 0.98 4.50 13.65
N ILE A 117 0.53 4.11 14.84
CA ILE A 117 -0.54 3.14 15.02
C ILE A 117 -1.56 3.75 16.00
N ASN A 118 -2.81 3.84 15.57
CA ASN A 118 -3.93 4.25 16.41
C ASN A 118 -4.78 3.02 16.75
N TYR A 119 -5.07 2.84 18.04
CA TYR A 119 -5.95 1.79 18.54
C TYR A 119 -7.34 2.36 18.81
N VAL A 120 -8.35 1.89 18.08
CA VAL A 120 -9.75 2.16 18.35
C VAL A 120 -10.28 1.03 19.21
N ILE A 121 -10.40 1.27 20.52
CA ILE A 121 -10.89 0.27 21.47
C ILE A 121 -12.40 0.48 21.65
N ASN A 122 -13.19 -0.57 21.43
CA ASN A 122 -14.62 -0.52 21.68
C ASN A 122 -14.89 -1.00 23.12
N GLN A 123 -14.80 -0.10 24.10
CA GLN A 123 -15.05 -0.44 25.50
C GLN A 123 -16.55 -0.64 25.74
N ARG A 124 -16.95 -1.88 26.07
CA ARG A 124 -18.26 -2.17 26.64
C ARG A 124 -18.19 -1.94 28.15
N PHE A 125 -18.82 -0.89 28.65
CA PHE A 125 -18.93 -0.65 30.09
C PHE A 125 -19.90 -1.67 30.68
N ASN A 126 -19.43 -2.57 31.55
CA ASN A 126 -20.26 -3.57 32.21
C ASN A 126 -20.55 -3.14 33.65
N MET A 127 -21.77 -2.66 33.91
CA MET A 127 -22.22 -2.33 35.27
C MET A 127 -22.80 -3.58 35.93
N GLN A 128 -22.11 -4.14 36.93
CA GLN A 128 -22.65 -5.20 37.77
C GLN A 128 -23.21 -4.58 39.05
N LEU A 129 -24.55 -4.53 39.16
CA LEU A 129 -25.24 -4.13 40.39
C LEU A 129 -25.20 -5.30 41.37
N PHE A 130 -24.51 -5.13 42.49
CA PHE A 130 -24.54 -6.08 43.60
C PHE A 130 -25.65 -5.66 44.58
N TYR A 131 -26.59 -6.56 44.83
CA TYR A 131 -27.61 -6.41 45.88
C TYR A 131 -27.22 -7.33 47.05
N ASP A 132 -26.93 -6.75 48.22
CA ASP A 132 -26.69 -7.50 49.46
C ASP A 132 -27.95 -7.46 50.33
N SER A 133 -28.54 -8.64 50.56
CA SER A 133 -29.77 -8.82 51.35
C SER A 133 -29.55 -8.92 52.86
N ASN A 134 -28.29 -8.91 53.35
CA ASN A 134 -27.98 -9.20 54.76
C ASN A 134 -27.97 -7.98 55.71
N ILE A 135 -28.36 -6.79 55.26
CA ILE A 135 -28.27 -5.54 56.05
C ILE A 135 -29.44 -5.38 57.06
N THR A 136 -30.26 -6.42 57.30
CA THR A 136 -31.38 -6.33 58.25
C THR A 136 -31.31 -7.42 59.31
N LYS A 137 -30.54 -7.16 60.37
CA LYS A 137 -30.85 -7.73 61.69
C LYS A 137 -30.82 -6.60 62.73
N PRO A 138 -31.97 -6.22 63.31
CA PRO A 138 -32.00 -5.25 64.39
C PRO A 138 -31.30 -5.85 65.62
N TYR A 139 -30.36 -5.09 66.20
CA TYR A 139 -29.80 -5.40 67.50
C TYR A 139 -30.93 -5.26 68.53
N THR A 140 -31.19 -6.33 69.29
CA THR A 140 -32.07 -6.29 70.47
C THR A 140 -31.21 -6.20 71.73
#